data_AF-A0A533VI02-F1
#
_entry.id   AF-A0A533VI02-F1
#
_cell.length_a   1.000
_cell.length_b   1.000
_cell.length_c   1.000
_cell.angle_alpha   90.00
_cell.angle_beta   90.00
_cell.angle_gamma   90.00
#
_symmetry.space_group_name_H-M   'P 1'
#
loop_
_entity.id
_entity.type
_entity.pdbx_description
1 polymer ?
#
loop_
_entity_poly.entity_id
_entity_poly.type
_entity_poly.pdbx_seq_one_letter_code
_entity_poly.pdbx_strand_id
1 'polypeptide(L)'
;AKEFEQVLLNVSSGDKLIGCAALSAAFINGIQAFGMDDTHTVPLLMPVLKLSYNEIISEAKIKILKSINTAGGVIQSLEQLEQISGYGKPLLSYHVQGAKDSKGLADLGLVEVEKGDRGKISARLTTLGKLLVSSNSLTRTS
;
A
#
# COMPACT_ATOMS: atom_id res chain seq x y z
N ALA A 1 12.37 -18.35 19.17
CA ALA A 1 12.09 -16.89 19.13
C ALA A 1 11.03 -16.59 20.19
N LYS A 2 10.99 -15.39 20.78
CA LYS A 2 9.85 -15.02 21.65
C LYS A 2 8.62 -14.83 20.76
N GLU A 3 7.63 -15.67 20.93
CA GLU A 3 6.31 -15.48 20.32
C GLU A 3 5.52 -14.50 21.20
N PHE A 4 5.03 -13.43 20.59
CA PHE A 4 4.18 -12.45 21.25
C PHE A 4 2.74 -12.76 20.87
N GLU A 5 1.84 -12.87 21.84
CA GLU A 5 0.41 -13.09 21.60
C GLU A 5 -0.25 -11.88 20.92
N GLN A 6 0.26 -10.67 21.17
CA GLN A 6 -0.29 -9.43 20.63
C GLN A 6 0.77 -8.32 20.56
N VAL A 7 0.71 -7.52 19.50
CA VAL A 7 1.51 -6.29 19.34
C VAL A 7 0.56 -5.10 19.31
N LEU A 8 0.87 -4.07 20.10
CA LEU A 8 0.14 -2.81 20.17
C LEU A 8 1.06 -1.63 19.84
N LEU A 9 0.57 -0.69 19.03
CA LEU A 9 1.32 0.51 18.63
C LEU A 9 0.75 1.77 19.29
N ASN A 10 1.59 2.49 20.03
CA ASN A 10 1.25 3.83 20.53
C ASN A 10 1.44 4.87 19.42
N VAL A 11 0.37 5.55 19.01
CA VAL A 11 0.40 6.60 17.97
C VAL A 11 0.30 8.02 18.53
N SER A 12 0.21 8.16 19.86
CA SER A 12 0.18 9.46 20.55
C SER A 12 1.57 10.03 20.84
N SER A 13 2.61 9.21 20.72
CA SER A 13 3.99 9.60 21.02
C SER A 13 4.70 10.05 19.74
N GLY A 14 4.76 11.36 19.52
CA GLY A 14 5.47 11.96 18.38
C GLY A 14 4.70 13.11 17.74
N ASP A 15 5.27 13.68 16.68
CA ASP A 15 4.58 14.68 15.87
C ASP A 15 3.34 14.06 15.18
N LYS A 16 2.31 14.87 14.93
CA LYS A 16 1.03 14.47 14.32
C LYS A 16 1.23 13.66 13.04
N LEU A 17 2.17 14.07 12.18
CA LEU A 17 2.46 13.35 10.93
C LEU A 17 3.03 11.94 11.18
N ILE A 18 3.86 11.78 12.22
CA ILE A 18 4.40 10.48 12.62
C ILE A 18 3.28 9.60 13.18
N GLY A 19 2.40 10.16 14.03
CA GLY A 19 1.21 9.46 14.54
C GLY A 19 0.30 8.96 13.42
N CYS A 20 0.04 9.78 12.40
CA CYS A 20 -0.74 9.37 11.22
C CYS A 20 -0.07 8.25 10.41
N ALA A 21 1.25 8.34 10.20
CA ALA A 21 2.00 7.32 9.48
C ALA A 21 2.02 5.99 10.24
N ALA A 22 2.27 6.06 11.55
CA ALA A 22 2.25 4.92 12.47
C ALA A 22 0.87 4.25 12.50
N LEU A 23 -0.20 5.04 12.60
CA LEU A 23 -1.58 4.54 12.58
C LEU A 23 -1.91 3.85 11.26
N SER A 24 -1.54 4.47 10.14
CA SER A 24 -1.76 3.91 8.80
C SER A 24 -0.99 2.59 8.62
N ALA A 25 0.27 2.55 9.05
CA ALA A 25 1.10 1.35 9.00
C ALA A 25 0.53 0.24 9.89
N ALA A 26 0.11 0.55 11.12
CA ALA A 26 -0.52 -0.41 12.02
C ALA A 26 -1.77 -1.02 11.36
N PHE A 27 -2.63 -0.19 10.77
CA PHE A 27 -3.83 -0.65 10.08
C PHE A 27 -3.54 -1.57 8.90
N ILE A 28 -2.59 -1.21 8.03
CA ILE A 28 -2.20 -2.06 6.88
C ILE A 28 -1.68 -3.42 7.34
N ASN A 29 -0.99 -3.46 8.48
CA ASN A 29 -0.40 -4.67 9.02
C ASN A 29 -1.33 -5.43 9.98
N GLY A 30 -2.57 -4.97 10.18
CA GLY A 30 -3.50 -5.58 11.13
C GLY A 30 -3.08 -5.46 12.60
N ILE A 31 -2.16 -4.53 12.91
CA ILE A 31 -1.69 -4.24 14.26
C ILE A 31 -2.68 -3.28 14.92
N GLN A 32 -3.06 -3.56 16.17
CA GLN A 32 -3.89 -2.64 16.93
C GLN A 32 -3.08 -1.42 17.37
N ALA A 33 -3.65 -0.24 17.18
CA ALA A 33 -3.05 1.02 17.60
C ALA A 33 -3.88 1.67 18.72
N PHE A 34 -3.23 2.41 19.59
CA PHE A 34 -3.86 3.25 20.59
C PHE A 34 -3.22 4.63 20.65
N GLY A 35 -4.04 5.64 20.91
CA GLY A 35 -3.61 7.00 21.21
C GLY A 35 -4.02 7.40 22.63
N MET A 36 -3.80 8.65 23.00
CA MET A 36 -4.36 9.22 24.22
C MET A 36 -5.55 10.11 23.86
N ASP A 37 -6.46 10.29 24.80
CA ASP A 37 -7.50 11.31 24.71
C ASP A 37 -6.90 12.73 24.76
N ASP A 38 -7.72 13.75 24.49
CA ASP A 38 -7.25 15.16 24.46
C ASP A 38 -6.67 15.61 25.81
N THR A 39 -7.11 15.01 26.92
CA THR A 39 -6.60 15.30 28.26
C THR A 39 -5.29 14.57 28.58
N HIS A 40 -4.85 13.66 27.72
CA HIS A 40 -3.66 12.81 27.89
C HIS A 40 -3.71 11.94 29.16
N THR A 41 -4.91 11.54 29.60
CA THR A 41 -5.11 10.73 30.81
C THR A 41 -5.56 9.31 30.52
N VAL A 42 -6.24 9.08 29.39
CA VAL A 42 -6.81 7.77 29.05
C VAL A 42 -6.34 7.31 27.68
N PRO A 43 -5.81 6.07 27.56
CA PRO A 43 -5.51 5.47 26.26
C PRO A 43 -6.80 5.09 25.54
N LEU A 44 -6.92 5.50 24.28
CA LEU A 44 -8.03 5.18 23.39
C LEU A 44 -7.55 4.23 22.30
N LEU A 45 -8.20 3.07 22.16
CA LEU A 45 -7.99 2.21 21.01
C LEU A 45 -8.43 2.93 19.75
N MET A 46 -7.55 2.96 18.76
CA MET A 46 -7.88 3.54 17.47
C MET A 46 -8.80 2.60 16.70
N PRO A 47 -9.80 3.14 15.98
CA PRO A 47 -10.74 2.31 15.24
C PRO A 47 -9.98 1.49 14.20
N VAL A 48 -10.10 0.16 14.29
CA VAL A 48 -9.54 -0.72 13.25
C VAL A 48 -10.38 -0.52 12.00
N LEU A 49 -9.87 0.29 11.07
CA LEU A 49 -10.46 0.40 9.75
C LEU A 49 -10.30 -0.95 9.06
N LYS A 50 -11.37 -1.75 9.04
CA LYS A 50 -11.53 -2.85 8.08
C LYS A 50 -11.77 -2.27 6.68
N LEU A 51 -10.90 -1.35 6.24
CA LEU A 51 -10.77 -1.07 4.82
C LEU A 51 -10.03 -2.27 4.27
N SER A 52 -10.80 -3.28 3.89
CA SER A 52 -10.28 -4.45 3.22
C SER A 52 -9.73 -3.98 1.87
N TYR A 53 -8.50 -3.50 1.86
CA TYR A 53 -7.76 -3.32 0.61
C TYR A 53 -7.70 -4.67 -0.13
N ASN A 54 -7.83 -5.80 0.56
CA ASN A 54 -8.02 -7.11 -0.07
C ASN A 54 -9.35 -7.24 -0.85
N GLU A 55 -10.43 -6.55 -0.45
CA GLU A 55 -11.69 -6.49 -1.22
C GLU A 55 -11.60 -5.52 -2.40
N ILE A 56 -10.77 -4.47 -2.31
CA ILE A 56 -10.67 -3.40 -3.34
C ILE A 56 -9.52 -3.65 -4.33
N ILE A 57 -8.48 -4.34 -3.89
CA ILE A 57 -7.26 -4.63 -4.66
C ILE A 57 -7.31 -6.09 -5.10
N SER A 58 -7.60 -6.29 -6.38
CA SER A 58 -7.56 -7.61 -7.00
C SER A 58 -6.16 -8.23 -6.96
N GLU A 59 -6.08 -9.56 -7.07
CA GLU A 59 -4.81 -10.28 -7.17
C GLU A 59 -3.91 -9.74 -8.29
N ALA A 60 -4.49 -9.33 -9.42
CA ALA A 60 -3.76 -8.73 -10.53
C ALA A 60 -3.04 -7.43 -10.11
N LYS A 61 -3.72 -6.54 -9.38
CA LYS A 61 -3.13 -5.31 -8.84
C LYS A 61 -2.00 -5.62 -7.86
N ILE A 62 -2.16 -6.63 -6.98
CA ILE A 62 -1.10 -7.06 -6.06
C ILE A 62 0.11 -7.60 -6.82
N LYS A 63 -0.11 -8.44 -7.84
CA LYS A 63 0.98 -8.99 -8.66
C LYS A 63 1.72 -7.87 -9.40
N ILE A 64 1.01 -6.88 -9.93
CA ILE A 64 1.60 -5.70 -10.56
C ILE A 64 2.45 -4.90 -9.56
N LEU A 65 1.94 -4.61 -8.36
CA LEU A 65 2.71 -3.93 -7.31
C LEU A 65 3.98 -4.70 -6.93
N LYS A 66 3.88 -6.03 -6.80
CA LYS A 66 5.03 -6.92 -6.54
C LYS A 66 6.06 -6.84 -7.67
N SER A 67 5.63 -6.88 -8.93
CA SER A 67 6.52 -6.73 -10.09
C SER A 67 7.24 -5.38 -10.09
N ILE A 68 6.54 -4.27 -9.81
CA ILE A 68 7.17 -2.95 -9.69
C ILE A 68 8.18 -2.93 -8.54
N ASN A 69 7.84 -3.55 -7.40
CA ASN A 69 8.75 -3.66 -6.26
C ASN A 69 10.03 -4.43 -6.60
N THR A 70 9.91 -5.56 -7.30
CA THR A 70 11.06 -6.36 -7.79
C THR A 70 11.94 -5.58 -8.75
N ALA A 71 11.39 -4.63 -9.51
CA ALA A 71 12.14 -3.72 -10.38
C ALA A 71 12.78 -2.52 -9.63
N GLY A 72 12.83 -2.55 -8.29
CA GLY A 72 13.38 -1.46 -7.48
C GLY A 72 12.36 -0.39 -7.11
N GLY A 73 11.06 -0.67 -7.28
CA GLY A 73 9.97 0.22 -6.91
C GLY A 73 9.66 1.32 -7.93
N VAL A 74 10.30 1.29 -9.11
CA VAL A 74 10.08 2.24 -10.21
C VAL A 74 10.10 1.49 -11.54
N ILE A 75 9.19 1.87 -12.43
CA ILE A 75 9.22 1.51 -13.86
C ILE A 75 9.29 2.77 -14.71
N GLN A 76 10.01 2.69 -15.82
CA GLN A 76 10.16 3.78 -16.77
C GLN A 76 9.09 3.76 -17.86
N SER A 77 8.45 2.60 -18.08
CA SER A 77 7.37 2.48 -19.06
C SER A 77 6.46 1.27 -18.81
N LEU A 78 5.28 1.26 -19.44
CA LEU A 78 4.40 0.08 -19.43
C LEU A 78 4.99 -1.11 -20.18
N GLU A 79 5.85 -0.89 -21.18
CA GLU A 79 6.61 -1.97 -21.84
C GLU A 79 7.48 -2.70 -20.82
N GLN A 80 8.20 -1.96 -19.98
CA GLN A 80 9.02 -2.57 -18.93
C GLN A 80 8.14 -3.38 -17.98
N LEU A 81 6.99 -2.84 -17.58
CA LEU A 81 6.06 -3.53 -16.68
C LEU A 81 5.47 -4.81 -17.31
N GLU A 82 5.16 -4.78 -18.60
CA GLU A 82 4.70 -5.95 -19.37
C GLU A 82 5.72 -7.09 -19.32
N GLN A 83 7.00 -6.78 -19.55
CA GLN A 83 8.09 -7.77 -19.50
C GLN A 83 8.24 -8.44 -18.12
N ILE A 84 8.08 -7.67 -17.03
CA ILE A 84 8.31 -8.18 -15.66
C ILE A 84 7.07 -8.74 -14.97
N SER A 85 5.86 -8.44 -15.47
CA SER A 85 4.59 -8.90 -14.88
C SER A 85 3.91 -10.00 -15.70
N GLY A 86 4.20 -10.07 -17.00
CA GLY A 86 3.54 -10.95 -17.96
C GLY A 86 2.12 -10.52 -18.35
N TYR A 87 1.66 -9.34 -17.91
CA TYR A 87 0.37 -8.80 -18.32
C TYR A 87 0.52 -7.89 -19.54
N GLY A 88 -0.41 -8.00 -20.48
CA GLY A 88 -0.43 -7.13 -21.66
C GLY A 88 -0.69 -5.66 -21.32
N LYS A 89 -0.11 -4.74 -22.10
CA LYS A 89 -0.24 -3.28 -21.89
C LYS A 89 -1.66 -2.76 -21.60
N PRO A 90 -2.75 -3.20 -22.29
CA PRO A 90 -4.08 -2.66 -22.01
C PRO A 90 -4.54 -2.97 -20.58
N LEU A 91 -4.29 -4.19 -20.11
CA LEU A 91 -4.65 -4.62 -18.77
C LEU A 91 -3.80 -3.91 -17.71
N LEU A 92 -2.52 -3.70 -18.01
CA LEU A 92 -1.63 -2.90 -17.16
C LEU A 92 -2.11 -1.46 -17.06
N SER A 93 -2.46 -0.82 -18.17
CA SER A 93 -2.99 0.54 -18.18
C SER A 93 -4.26 0.64 -17.35
N TYR A 94 -5.19 -0.32 -17.50
CA TYR A 94 -6.41 -0.40 -16.71
C TYR A 94 -6.14 -0.54 -15.20
N HIS A 95 -5.22 -1.42 -14.80
CA HIS A 95 -4.93 -1.61 -13.38
C HIS A 95 -4.13 -0.45 -12.78
N VAL A 96 -3.25 0.19 -13.55
CA VAL A 96 -2.46 1.34 -13.08
C VAL A 96 -3.31 2.60 -12.97
N GLN A 97 -4.07 2.94 -14.02
CA GLN A 97 -4.82 4.20 -14.12
C GLN A 97 -6.30 4.09 -13.74
N GLY A 98 -6.87 2.88 -13.76
CA GLY A 98 -8.29 2.67 -13.52
C GLY A 98 -9.15 2.86 -14.76
N ALA A 99 -10.46 2.90 -14.53
CA ALA A 99 -11.50 3.25 -15.49
C ALA A 99 -12.58 4.07 -14.78
N LYS A 100 -13.60 4.52 -15.52
CA LYS A 100 -14.69 5.36 -14.99
C LYS A 100 -15.31 4.83 -13.68
N ASP A 101 -15.52 3.52 -13.60
CA ASP A 101 -16.18 2.85 -12.47
C ASP A 101 -15.22 1.95 -11.66
N SER A 102 -13.90 2.05 -11.89
CA SER A 102 -12.91 1.19 -11.22
C SER A 102 -11.64 1.96 -10.89
N LYS A 103 -11.27 2.01 -9.61
CA LYS A 103 -10.06 2.70 -9.15
C LYS A 103 -8.79 1.96 -9.60
N GLY A 104 -7.86 2.69 -10.22
CA GLY A 104 -6.52 2.22 -10.53
C GLY A 104 -5.60 2.24 -9.31
N LEU A 105 -4.40 1.67 -9.45
CA LEU A 105 -3.35 1.75 -8.44
C LEU A 105 -2.98 3.20 -8.10
N ALA A 106 -3.05 4.10 -9.07
CA ALA A 106 -2.82 5.53 -8.87
C ALA A 106 -3.92 6.17 -8.02
N ASP A 107 -5.19 5.90 -8.34
CA ASP A 107 -6.35 6.42 -7.57
C ASP A 107 -6.40 5.89 -6.14
N LEU A 108 -5.82 4.70 -5.91
CA LEU A 108 -5.69 4.09 -4.60
C LEU A 108 -4.48 4.63 -3.82
N GLY A 109 -3.68 5.53 -4.40
CA GLY A 109 -2.48 6.10 -3.78
C GLY A 109 -1.33 5.10 -3.62
N LEU A 110 -1.33 4.00 -4.38
CA LEU A 110 -0.34 2.92 -4.28
C LEU A 110 0.84 3.14 -5.22
N VAL A 111 0.61 3.88 -6.31
CA VAL A 111 1.65 4.33 -7.24
C VAL A 111 1.46 5.81 -7.59
N GLU A 112 2.56 6.50 -7.78
CA GLU A 112 2.62 7.77 -8.51
C GLU A 112 2.85 7.47 -9.99
N VAL A 113 2.17 8.19 -10.87
CA VAL A 113 2.28 8.01 -12.32
C VAL A 113 2.70 9.31 -12.96
N GLU A 114 3.73 9.24 -13.80
CA GLU A 114 4.20 10.38 -14.59
C GLU A 114 4.02 10.07 -16.08
N LYS A 115 3.55 11.06 -16.83
CA LYS A 115 3.50 11.00 -18.30
C LYS A 115 4.75 11.65 -18.84
N GLY A 116 5.68 10.83 -19.33
CA GLY A 116 6.88 11.28 -20.01
C GLY A 116 6.65 11.59 -21.49
N ASP A 117 7.74 11.87 -22.19
CA ASP A 117 7.73 12.22 -23.61
C ASP A 117 7.08 11.12 -24.47
N ARG A 118 6.33 11.57 -25.50
CA ARG A 118 5.58 10.70 -26.43
C ARG A 118 4.54 9.80 -25.75
N GLY A 119 4.05 10.18 -24.57
CA GLY A 119 2.97 9.47 -23.88
C GLY A 119 3.42 8.21 -23.14
N LYS A 120 4.74 8.03 -22.93
CA LYS A 120 5.24 6.95 -22.07
C LYS A 120 4.80 7.18 -20.64
N ILE A 121 4.29 6.13 -20.01
CA ILE A 121 3.80 6.15 -18.64
C ILE A 121 4.85 5.50 -17.74
N SER A 122 5.51 6.30 -16.91
CA SER A 122 6.33 5.81 -15.80
C SER A 122 5.50 5.72 -14.53
N ALA A 123 5.89 4.84 -13.62
CA ALA A 123 5.23 4.70 -12.33
C ALA A 123 6.22 4.38 -11.21
N ARG A 124 5.95 4.91 -10.01
CA ARG A 124 6.74 4.72 -8.80
C ARG A 124 5.85 4.25 -7.67
N LEU A 125 6.28 3.25 -6.90
CA LEU A 125 5.58 2.87 -5.68
C LEU A 125 5.63 4.01 -4.66
N THR A 126 4.45 4.36 -4.14
CA THR A 126 4.36 5.22 -2.95
C THR A 126 4.84 4.45 -1.72
N THR A 127 5.03 5.17 -0.61
CA THR A 127 5.27 4.53 0.69
C THR A 127 4.16 3.53 1.03
N LEU A 128 2.90 3.87 0.75
CA LEU A 128 1.75 2.99 0.96
C LEU A 128 1.85 1.72 0.09
N GLY A 129 2.18 1.87 -1.19
CA GLY A 129 2.38 0.73 -2.09
C GLY A 129 3.50 -0.22 -1.63
N LYS A 130 4.63 0.33 -1.15
CA LYS A 130 5.74 -0.46 -0.61
C LYS A 130 5.36 -1.23 0.65
N LEU A 131 4.65 -0.57 1.57
CA LEU A 131 4.15 -1.21 2.79
C LEU A 131 3.22 -2.37 2.44
N LEU A 132 2.27 -2.17 1.53
CA LEU A 132 1.30 -3.20 1.13
C LEU A 132 1.97 -4.44 0.52
N VAL A 133 2.98 -4.24 -0.32
CA VAL A 133 3.76 -5.36 -0.91
C VAL A 133 4.56 -6.11 0.16
N SER A 134 5.11 -5.40 1.14
CA SER A 134 5.91 -5.97 2.23
C SER A 134 5.04 -6.74 3.23
N SER A 135 3.89 -6.21 3.62
CA SER A 135 2.95 -6.86 4.52
C SER A 135 2.37 -8.15 3.93
N ASN A 136 2.08 -8.16 2.63
CA ASN A 136 1.54 -9.35 1.94
C ASN A 136 2.60 -10.41 1.59
N SER A 137 3.83 -10.26 2.11
CA SER A 137 4.84 -11.32 2.14
C SER A 137 4.85 -12.06 3.49
N LEU A 138 4.31 -11.43 4.55
CA LEU A 138 4.21 -12.00 5.90
C LEU A 138 2.99 -12.94 6.06
N THR A 139 2.00 -12.85 5.17
CA THR A 139 0.77 -13.67 5.21
C THR A 139 0.89 -15.03 4.52
N ARG A 140 2.06 -15.39 3.96
CA ARG A 140 2.29 -16.67 3.26
C ARG A 140 3.09 -17.72 4.05
N THR A 141 3.39 -17.47 5.32
CA THR A 141 3.89 -18.51 6.22
C THR A 141 2.75 -18.97 7.12
N SER A 142 1.97 -19.93 6.64
CA SER A 142 1.12 -20.82 7.44
C SER A 142 1.08 -22.16 6.74
#